data_AF-A0A8I0P786-F1
#
_entry.id   AF-A0A8I0P786-F1
#
_cell.length_a   1.000
_cell.length_b   1.000
_cell.length_c   1.000
_cell.angle_alpha   90.00
_cell.angle_beta   90.00
_cell.angle_gamma   90.00
#
_symmetry.space_group_name_H-M   'P 1'
#
loop_
_entity.id
_entity.type
_entity.pdbx_description
1 polymer ?
#
loop_
_entity_poly.entity_id
_entity_poly.type
_entity_poly.pdbx_seq_one_letter_code
_entity_poly.pdbx_strand_id
1 'polypeptide(L)' 'MSATQLVWFKSSYSSASGDDCVEVAVALPHAIHIRDSKTNTEPGPRLTLSPTAWADFVPYAAAQD' A
#
# COMPACT_ATOMS: atom_id res chain seq x y z
N MET A 1 -11.39 -20.19 5.99
CA MET A 1 -10.23 -19.62 6.71
C MET A 1 -10.40 -18.12 6.63
N SER A 2 -10.68 -17.45 7.76
CA SER A 2 -10.88 -16.00 7.77
C SER A 2 -9.51 -15.36 7.59
N ALA A 3 -9.21 -14.85 6.40
CA ALA A 3 -8.05 -14.00 6.22
C ALA A 3 -8.25 -12.77 7.12
N THR A 4 -7.31 -12.48 8.00
CA THR A 4 -7.34 -11.28 8.83
C THR A 4 -7.59 -10.09 7.92
N GLN A 5 -8.69 -9.35 8.13
CA GLN A 5 -9.05 -8.23 7.27
C GLN A 5 -7.94 -7.18 7.33
N LEU A 6 -7.32 -6.92 6.19
CA LEU A 6 -6.27 -5.90 6.07
C LEU A 6 -6.87 -4.52 6.36
N VAL A 7 -6.22 -3.76 7.25
CA VAL A 7 -6.56 -2.36 7.53
C VAL A 7 -5.76 -1.48 6.57
N TRP A 8 -6.47 -0.83 5.65
CA TRP A 8 -5.88 0.00 4.60
C TRP A 8 -5.83 1.47 5.01
N PHE A 9 -4.67 2.08 4.79
CA PHE A 9 -4.41 3.51 4.98
C PHE A 9 -4.23 4.17 3.63
N LYS A 10 -5.09 5.15 3.32
CA LYS A 10 -5.02 5.92 2.07
C LYS A 10 -4.01 7.07 2.21
N SER A 11 -3.20 7.28 1.18
CA SER A 11 -2.25 8.39 1.13
C SER A 11 -2.98 9.75 1.10
N SER A 12 -2.43 10.76 1.77
CA SER A 12 -2.94 12.14 1.74
C SER A 12 -2.79 12.81 0.37
N TYR A 13 -1.88 12.31 -0.47
CA TYR A 13 -1.68 12.80 -1.84
C TYR A 13 -2.73 12.25 -2.82
N SER A 14 -3.52 11.25 -2.39
CA SER A 14 -4.54 10.61 -3.20
C SER A 14 -5.85 11.40 -3.19
N SER A 15 -5.97 12.38 -4.08
CA SER A 15 -7.18 13.18 -4.29
C SER A 15 -8.15 12.53 -5.27
N ALA A 16 -9.43 12.94 -5.23
CA ALA A 16 -10.47 12.43 -6.13
C ALA A 16 -10.26 12.86 -7.60
N SER A 17 -9.50 13.92 -7.82
CA SER A 17 -9.25 14.53 -9.14
C SER A 17 -7.86 14.22 -9.70
N GLY A 18 -7.04 13.43 -9.00
CA GLY A 18 -5.70 13.01 -9.44
C GLY A 18 -5.69 11.56 -9.91
N ASP A 19 -4.65 11.18 -10.66
CA ASP A 19 -4.55 9.86 -11.26
C ASP A 19 -3.93 8.80 -10.34
N ASP A 20 -3.03 9.18 -9.44
CA ASP A 20 -2.26 8.26 -8.59
C ASP A 20 -2.82 8.14 -7.16
N CYS A 21 -3.74 7.21 -6.95
CA CYS A 21 -4.32 6.93 -5.64
C CYS A 21 -3.71 5.68 -5.02
N VAL A 22 -3.03 5.79 -3.87
CA VAL A 22 -2.35 4.67 -3.22
C VAL A 22 -2.92 4.39 -1.83
N GLU A 23 -3.14 3.12 -1.53
CA GLU A 23 -3.45 2.60 -0.20
C GLU A 23 -2.41 1.56 0.24
N VAL A 24 -2.05 1.60 1.52
CA VAL A 24 -1.09 0.66 2.13
C VAL A 24 -1.74 -0.04 3.31
N ALA A 25 -1.56 -1.36 3.43
CA ALA A 25 -1.91 -2.13 4.61
C ALA A 25 -0.66 -2.77 5.21
N VAL A 26 -0.50 -2.60 6.52
CA VAL A 26 0.65 -3.09 7.27
C VAL A 26 0.25 -4.38 7.98
N ALA A 27 0.69 -5.52 7.46
CA ALA A 27 0.44 -6.86 8.00
C ALA A 27 1.71 -7.40 8.66
N LEU A 28 2.26 -6.64 9.62
CA LEU A 28 3.46 -7.05 10.35
C LEU A 28 3.22 -8.35 11.15
N PRO A 29 4.26 -9.19 11.29
CA PRO A 29 5.63 -9.01 10.79
C PRO A 29 5.84 -9.51 9.34
N HIS A 30 4.77 -9.85 8.61
CA HIS A 30 4.88 -10.66 7.41
C HIS A 30 4.97 -9.86 6.12
N ALA A 31 4.19 -8.78 6.00
CA ALA A 31 4.04 -8.12 4.72
C ALA A 31 3.61 -6.66 4.83
N ILE A 32 3.97 -5.91 3.80
CA ILE A 32 3.38 -4.62 3.45
C ILE A 32 2.63 -4.83 2.13
N HIS A 33 1.34 -4.52 2.12
CA HIS A 33 0.52 -4.58 0.92
C HIS A 33 0.26 -3.18 0.40
N ILE A 34 0.37 -3.00 -0.91
CA ILE A 34 0.13 -1.74 -1.61
C ILE A 34 -0.87 -2.01 -2.71
N ARG A 35 -1.87 -1.15 -2.83
CA ARG A 35 -2.83 -1.19 -3.93
C ARG A 35 -3.15 0.20 -4.42
N ASP A 36 -3.66 0.25 -5.65
CA ASP A 36 -4.32 1.43 -6.17
C ASP A 36 -5.69 1.60 -5.49
N SER A 37 -5.99 2.78 -4.93
CA SER A 37 -7.25 3.00 -4.18
C SER A 37 -8.48 2.98 -5.09
N LYS A 38 -8.31 3.20 -6.41
CA LYS A 38 -9.40 3.15 -7.38
C LYS A 38 -9.71 1.71 -7.78
N THR A 39 -8.77 0.79 -7.61
CA THR A 39 -8.91 -0.64 -7.88
C THR A 39 -9.12 -1.42 -6.57
N ASN A 40 -10.16 -1.04 -5.83
CA ASN A 40 -10.46 -1.58 -4.50
C ASN A 40 -11.43 -2.79 -4.49
N THR A 41 -11.67 -3.41 -5.65
CA THR A 41 -12.43 -4.66 -5.76
C THR A 41 -11.67 -5.82 -5.12
N GLU A 42 -12.40 -6.75 -4.48
CA GLU A 42 -11.85 -7.97 -3.89
C GLU A 42 -12.14 -9.18 -4.80
N PRO A 43 -11.14 -10.02 -5.16
CA PRO A 43 -9.70 -9.81 -5.03
C PRO A 43 -9.18 -8.87 -6.14
N GLY A 44 -8.46 -7.82 -5.75
CA GLY A 44 -7.85 -6.85 -6.66
C GLY A 44 -6.33 -7.01 -6.72
N PRO A 45 -5.67 -6.44 -7.74
CA PRO A 45 -4.21 -6.47 -7.84
C PRO A 45 -3.57 -5.76 -6.64
N ARG A 46 -2.55 -6.41 -6.05
CA ARG A 46 -1.79 -5.89 -4.90
C ARG A 46 -0.31 -6.19 -5.08
N LEU A 47 0.52 -5.18 -4.82
CA LEU A 47 1.94 -5.38 -4.63
C LEU A 47 2.18 -5.78 -3.17
N THR A 48 2.95 -6.84 -2.95
CA THR A 48 3.30 -7.31 -1.60
C THR A 48 4.81 -7.25 -1.43
N LEU A 49 5.26 -6.57 -0.39
CA LEU A 49 6.66 -6.38 -0.06
C LEU A 49 6.96 -6.99 1.32
N SER A 50 8.20 -7.43 1.51
CA SER A 50 8.69 -7.72 2.86
C SER A 50 8.82 -6.41 3.65
N PRO A 51 8.72 -6.45 5.00
CA PRO A 51 8.95 -5.26 5.81
C PRO A 51 10.36 -4.67 5.63
N THR A 52 11.37 -5.51 5.36
CA THR A 52 12.74 -5.06 5.10
C THR A 52 12.86 -4.28 3.79
N ALA A 53 12.30 -4.80 2.70
CA ALA A 53 12.32 -4.12 1.41
C ALA A 53 11.54 -2.78 1.47
N TRP A 54 10.44 -2.74 2.23
CA TRP A 54 9.72 -1.49 2.46
C TRP A 54 10.54 -0.47 3.25
N ALA A 55 11.23 -0.92 4.31
CA ALA A 55 12.08 -0.05 5.12
C ALA A 55 13.23 0.57 4.32
N ASP A 56 13.82 -0.17 3.37
CA ASP A 56 14.86 0.34 2.47
C ASP A 56 14.29 1.26 1.39
N PHE A 57 13.08 0.98 0.90
CA PHE A 57 12.42 1.73 -0.17
C PHE A 57 11.97 3.13 0.25
N VAL A 58 11.35 3.26 1.43
CA VAL A 58 10.79 4.53 1.92
C VAL A 58 11.80 5.70 1.93
N PRO A 59 13.02 5.57 2.50
CA PRO A 59 13.98 6.68 2.50
C PRO A 59 14.48 7.01 1.09
N TYR A 60 14.63 6.02 0.20
CA TYR A 60 14.96 6.27 -1.20
C TYR A 60 13.86 7.09 -1.88
N ALA A 61 12.60 6.66 -1.76
CA ALA A 61 11.46 7.32 -2.40
C ALA A 61 11.23 8.74 -1.86
N ALA A 62 11.41 8.96 -0.56
CA ALA A 62 11.24 10.27 0.07
C ALA A 62 12.31 11.30 -0.33
N ALA A 63 13.46 10.84 -0.85
CA ALA A 63 14.55 11.71 -1.29
C ALA A 63 14.49 12.06 -2.79
N GLN A 64 13.50 11.55 -3.53
CA GLN A 64 13.26 11.88 -4.93
C GLN A 64 12.12 12.90 -4.97
N ASP A 65 12.49 14.19 -5.08
CA ASP A 65 11.58 15.31 -5.35
C ASP A 65 11.71 15.71 -6.83
#